data_AF-A0A7W1DGS7-F1
#
_entry.id   AF-A0A7W1DGS7-F1
#
_cell.length_a   1.000
_cell.length_b   1.000
_cell.length_c   1.000
_cell.angle_alpha   90.00
_cell.angle_beta   90.00
_cell.angle_gamma   90.00
#
_symmetry.space_group_name_H-M   'P 1'
#
loop_
_entity.id
_entity.type
_entity.pdbx_description
1 polymer ?
#
loop_
_entity_poly.entity_id
_entity_poly.type
_entity_poly.pdbx_seq_one_letter_code
_entity_poly.pdbx_strand_id
1 'polypeptide(L)' 'DATIYRKIGNGPWQAALEGLYAFPYALCPDPEAPGALYAGLGDGTVLRGANVGESWEEVARVAPGLQALAAVSA' A
#
# COMPACT_ATOMS: atom_id res chain seq x y z
N ASP A 1 -9.52 -5.37 12.25
CA ASP A 1 -8.72 -4.27 11.68
C ASP A 1 -7.47 -4.89 11.09
N ALA A 2 -7.01 -4.40 9.93
CA ALA A 2 -5.77 -4.87 9.31
C ALA A 2 -4.63 -3.85 9.55
N THR A 3 -3.39 -4.33 9.45
CA THR A 3 -2.19 -3.51 9.57
C THR A 3 -1.20 -3.90 8.47
N ILE A 4 -0.61 -2.91 7.79
CA ILE A 4 0.53 -3.11 6.90
C ILE A 4 1.81 -3.00 7.73
N TYR A 5 2.68 -4.00 7.62
CA TYR A 5 3.99 -4.02 8.28
C TYR A 5 5.13 -3.84 7.27
N ARG A 6 6.23 -3.25 7.74
CA ARG A 6 7.47 -3.03 7.00
C ARG A 6 8.65 -3.65 7.75
N LYS A 7 9.64 -4.12 7.00
CA LYS A 7 10.96 -4.50 7.50
C LYS A 7 12.05 -3.82 6.65
N ILE A 8 13.02 -3.18 7.28
CA ILE A 8 14.18 -2.56 6.62
C ILE A 8 15.43 -3.40 6.92
N GLY A 9 16.05 -3.95 5.86
CA GLY A 9 17.20 -4.84 5.99
C GLY A 9 16.93 -6.01 6.95
N ASN A 10 17.80 -6.16 7.95
CA ASN A 10 17.67 -7.18 9.00
C ASN A 10 17.01 -6.67 10.29
N GLY A 11 16.46 -5.46 10.29
CA GLY A 11 15.73 -4.90 11.44
C GLY A 11 14.44 -5.68 11.76
N PRO A 12 13.77 -5.38 12.89
CA PRO A 12 12.48 -5.96 13.22
C PRO A 12 11.38 -5.49 12.26
N TRP A 13 10.27 -6.22 12.21
CA TRP A 13 9.04 -5.74 11.59
C TRP A 13 8.46 -4.58 12.41
N GLN A 14 7.98 -3.55 11.72
CA GLN A 14 7.36 -2.36 12.30
C GLN A 14 6.04 -2.09 11.60
N ALA A 15 5.04 -1.63 12.35
CA ALA A 15 3.77 -1.20 11.75
C ALA A 15 4.03 0.04 10.88
N ALA A 16 3.56 -0.01 9.64
CA ALA A 16 3.66 1.08 8.68
C ALA A 16 2.32 1.82 8.51
N LEU A 17 1.21 1.09 8.63
CA LEU A 17 -0.13 1.65 8.61
C LEU A 17 -1.08 0.76 9.42
N GLU A 18 -1.63 1.30 10.49
CA GLU A 18 -2.59 0.64 11.38
C GLU A 18 -4.02 1.15 11.15
N GLY A 19 -5.00 0.49 11.75
CA GLY A 19 -6.39 0.95 11.73
C GLY A 19 -7.09 0.82 10.37
N LEU A 20 -6.65 -0.12 9.53
CA LEU A 20 -7.29 -0.35 8.24
C LEU A 20 -8.65 -1.04 8.43
N TYR A 21 -9.70 -0.37 7.98
CA TYR A 21 -11.08 -0.88 8.00
C TYR A 21 -11.38 -1.90 6.90
N ALA A 22 -10.60 -1.90 5.81
CA ALA A 22 -10.67 -2.87 4.73
C ALA A 22 -9.34 -3.63 4.59
N PHE A 23 -9.40 -4.90 4.18
CA PHE A 23 -8.21 -5.72 4.03
C PHE A 23 -7.35 -5.25 2.85
N PRO A 24 -6.03 -5.07 3.02
CA PRO A 24 -5.12 -4.87 1.90
C PRO A 24 -4.95 -6.20 1.15
N TYR A 25 -5.28 -6.22 -0.14
CA TYR A 25 -5.13 -7.38 -1.02
C TYR A 25 -3.91 -7.29 -1.94
N ALA A 26 -3.38 -6.08 -2.16
CA ALA A 26 -2.23 -5.87 -3.02
C ALA A 26 -1.27 -4.84 -2.41
N LEU A 27 0.03 -5.10 -2.58
CA LEU A 27 1.12 -4.15 -2.36
C LEU A 27 2.02 -4.16 -3.60
N CYS A 28 2.24 -3.01 -4.20
CA CYS A 28 2.97 -2.88 -5.45
C CYS A 28 3.97 -1.72 -5.38
N PRO A 29 5.28 -1.95 -5.51
CA PRO A 29 6.26 -0.86 -5.61
C PRO A 29 6.00 0.01 -6.84
N ASP A 30 6.23 1.31 -6.70
CA ASP A 30 6.23 2.25 -7.82
C ASP A 30 7.56 2.10 -8.60
N PRO A 31 7.54 1.67 -9.88
CA PRO A 31 8.75 1.43 -10.66
C PRO A 31 9.52 2.72 -11.00
N GLU A 32 8.85 3.87 -10.94
CA GLU A 32 9.45 5.17 -11.29
C GLU A 32 9.89 5.97 -10.06
N ALA A 33 9.39 5.61 -8.87
CA ALA A 33 9.73 6.27 -7.62
C ALA A 33 10.21 5.28 -6.55
N PRO A 34 11.54 5.05 -6.42
CA PRO A 34 12.10 4.18 -5.40
C PRO A 34 11.62 4.55 -3.99
N GLY A 35 11.10 3.56 -3.27
CA GLY A 35 10.55 3.74 -1.93
C GLY A 35 9.09 4.17 -1.89
N ALA A 36 8.48 4.54 -3.02
CA ALA A 36 7.02 4.63 -3.10
C ALA A 36 6.41 3.25 -3.42
N LEU A 37 5.19 3.04 -2.92
CA LEU A 37 4.41 1.84 -3.18
C LEU A 37 2.92 2.16 -3.15
N TYR A 38 2.12 1.32 -3.78
CA TYR A 38 0.69 1.37 -3.71
C TYR A 38 0.15 0.20 -2.90
N ALA A 39 -0.86 0.46 -2.07
CA ALA A 39 -1.65 -0.55 -1.40
C ALA A 39 -3.08 -0.53 -1.95
N GLY A 40 -3.57 -1.70 -2.29
CA GLY A 40 -4.90 -1.91 -2.81
C GLY A 40 -5.78 -2.60 -1.79
N LEU A 41 -6.87 -1.96 -1.38
CA LEU A 41 -7.77 -2.45 -0.33
C LEU A 41 -9.04 -3.06 -0.92
N GLY A 42 -9.65 -3.98 -0.17
CA GLY A 42 -10.84 -4.74 -0.58
C GLY A 42 -12.06 -3.91 -0.91
N ASP A 43 -12.19 -2.73 -0.32
CA ASP A 43 -13.29 -1.81 -0.56
C ASP A 43 -13.06 -0.90 -1.79
N GLY A 44 -11.99 -1.16 -2.55
CA GLY A 44 -11.63 -0.39 -3.73
C GLY A 44 -10.65 0.75 -3.48
N THR A 45 -10.32 1.06 -2.22
CA THR A 45 -9.41 2.15 -1.88
C THR A 45 -7.99 1.82 -2.37
N VAL A 46 -7.36 2.79 -3.04
CA VAL A 46 -5.94 2.72 -3.43
C VAL A 46 -5.19 3.78 -2.64
N LEU A 47 -4.28 3.32 -1.79
CA LEU A 47 -3.38 4.16 -1.02
C LEU A 47 -2.02 4.21 -1.70
N ARG A 48 -1.38 5.38 -1.70
CA ARG A 48 0.04 5.53 -2.05
C ARG A 48 0.84 5.77 -0.78
N GLY A 49 1.80 4.88 -0.53
CA GLY A 49 2.82 5.03 0.50
C GLY A 49 4.04 5.74 -0.05
N ALA A 50 4.60 6.67 0.72
CA ALA A 50 5.87 7.34 0.43
C ALA A 50 6.95 6.95 1.45
N ASN A 51 8.22 7.18 1.09
CA ASN A 51 9.38 6.94 1.96
C ASN A 51 9.36 5.54 2.61
N VAL A 52 9.15 4.51 1.81
CA VAL A 52 9.03 3.11 2.25
C VAL A 52 7.81 2.90 3.17
N GLY A 53 6.71 3.59 2.92
CA GLY A 53 5.47 3.47 3.71
C GLY A 53 5.54 4.14 5.09
N GLU A 54 6.33 5.20 5.24
CA GLU A 54 6.28 6.08 6.44
C GLU A 54 5.03 6.95 6.48
N SER A 55 4.54 7.33 5.31
CA SER A 55 3.31 8.10 5.16
C SER A 55 2.46 7.52 4.03
N TRP A 56 1.15 7.70 4.14
CA TRP A 56 0.15 7.13 3.25
C TRP A 56 -0.91 8.15 2.93
N GLU A 57 -1.36 8.17 1.68
CA GLU A 57 -2.47 9.00 1.21
C GLU A 57 -3.40 8.19 0.30
N GLU A 58 -4.69 8.46 0.34
CA GLU A 58 -5.63 7.91 -0.64
C GLU A 58 -5.47 8.65 -1.97
N VAL A 59 -5.22 7.90 -3.04
CA VAL A 59 -5.02 8.47 -4.39
C VAL A 59 -6.15 8.12 -5.35
N ALA A 60 -6.89 7.04 -5.09
CA ALA A 60 -8.02 6.63 -5.91
C ALA A 60 -8.96 5.68 -5.16
N ARG A 61 -10.16 5.50 -5.72
CA ARG A 61 -11.12 4.49 -5.29
C ARG A 61 -11.79 3.83 -6.49
N VAL A 62 -11.83 2.49 -6.51
CA VAL A 62 -12.37 1.68 -7.61
C VAL A 62 -13.48 0.76 -7.12
N ALA A 63 -14.71 0.95 -7.62
CA ALA A 63 -15.86 0.12 -7.25
C ALA A 63 -16.06 -1.07 -8.23
N PRO A 64 -16.62 -2.21 -7.78
CA PRO A 64 -17.16 -2.49 -6.44
C PRO A 64 -16.10 -2.94 -5.42
N GLY A 65 -14.84 -3.08 -5.81
CA GLY A 65 -13.73 -3.47 -4.94
C GLY A 65 -12.50 -3.84 -5.76
N LEU A 66 -11.33 -3.82 -5.13
CA LEU A 66 -10.07 -4.10 -5.80
C LEU A 66 -9.69 -5.58 -5.67
N GLN A 67 -9.39 -6.24 -6.79
CA GLN A 67 -8.96 -7.65 -6.83
C GLN A 67 -7.45 -7.79 -7.04
N ALA A 68 -6.86 -6.90 -7.84
CA ALA A 68 -5.44 -6.88 -8.15
C ALA A 68 -4.99 -5.45 -8.46
N LEU A 69 -3.70 -5.20 -8.29
CA LEU A 69 -3.06 -3.93 -8.62
C LEU A 69 -1.72 -4.21 -9.32
N ALA A 70 -1.45 -3.49 -10.40
CA ALA A 70 -0.17 -3.51 -11.09
C ALA A 70 0.28 -2.07 -11.37
N ALA A 71 1.52 -1.76 -10.99
CA ALA A 71 2.20 -0.55 -11.43
C ALA A 71 3.01 -0.88 -12.69
N VAL A 72 2.95 0.01 -13.68
CA VAL A 72 3.70 -0.08 -14.93
C VAL A 72 4.45 1.23 -15.13
N SER A 73 5.66 1.17 -15.68
CA SER A 73 6.36 2.37 -16.14
C SER A 73 5.70 2.90 -17.41
N ALA A 74 5.86 4.20 -17.67
CA ALA A 74 5.46 4.78 -18.95
C ALA A 74 6.31 4.29 -20.13
#